data_AF-A0A160A1E8-F1
#
_entry.id   AF-A0A160A1E8-F1
#
_cell.length_a   1.000
_cell.length_b   1.000
_cell.length_c   1.000
_cell.angle_alpha   90.00
_cell.angle_beta   90.00
_cell.angle_gamma   90.00
#
_symmetry.space_group_name_H-M   'P 1'
#
loop_
_entity.id
_entity.type
_entity.pdbx_description
1 polymer ?
#
loop_
_entity_poly.entity_id
_entity_poly.type
_entity_poly.pdbx_seq_one_letter_code
_entity_poly.pdbx_strand_id
1 'polypeptide(L)'
;MAKTYAKPTLRDFPATGEVTVSLSKTKTLTVKIPDADFDRYSNAQLTLGVGSTHPTSVGAFTSLTDGEEGTPRKGVTVTLTHADLTAYVGQLVELRYVVSYESWDPDTSEPQMLRISA
;
A
#
# COMPACT_ATOMS: atom_id res chain seq x y z
N MET A 1 19.05 1.84 11.50
CA MET A 1 18.01 2.04 12.52
C MET A 1 16.68 1.79 11.85
N ALA A 2 15.77 1.01 12.44
CA ALA A 2 14.46 0.77 11.85
C ALA A 2 13.76 2.11 11.54
N LYS A 3 13.24 2.25 10.32
CA LYS A 3 12.43 3.39 9.92
C LYS A 3 10.95 3.06 10.12
N THR A 4 10.17 4.09 10.44
CA THR A 4 8.72 4.00 10.56
C THR A 4 8.12 5.06 9.65
N TYR A 5 7.36 4.63 8.66
CA TYR A 5 6.65 5.52 7.74
C TYR A 5 5.19 5.68 8.18
N ALA A 6 4.53 6.68 7.60
CA ALA A 6 3.09 6.78 7.73
C ALA A 6 2.43 5.62 6.96
N LYS A 7 1.44 4.99 7.61
CA LYS A 7 0.66 3.91 7.00
C LYS A 7 -0.20 4.39 5.83
N PRO A 8 -0.67 3.46 4.98
CA PRO A 8 -1.59 3.83 3.92
C PRO A 8 -2.89 4.45 4.35
N THR A 9 -3.31 5.47 3.60
CA THR A 9 -4.60 6.13 3.81
C THR A 9 -5.54 5.86 2.64
N LEU A 10 -6.76 5.49 2.98
CA LEU A 10 -7.83 5.31 2.01
C LEU A 10 -8.59 6.62 1.90
N ARG A 11 -8.74 7.15 0.69
CA ARG A 11 -9.34 8.48 0.50
C ARG A 11 -10.82 8.52 0.88
N ASP A 12 -11.52 7.43 0.60
CA ASP A 12 -12.98 7.32 0.74
C ASP A 12 -13.42 6.66 2.06
N PHE A 13 -12.46 6.35 2.94
CA PHE A 13 -12.70 5.61 4.18
C PHE A 13 -12.01 6.30 5.37
N PRO A 14 -12.48 6.08 6.60
CA PRO A 14 -11.82 6.63 7.78
C PRO A 14 -10.37 6.13 7.88
N ALA A 15 -9.46 7.03 8.28
CA ALA A 15 -8.04 6.74 8.42
C ALA A 15 -7.68 5.89 9.66
N THR A 16 -8.68 5.54 10.48
CA THR A 16 -8.50 4.91 11.79
C THR A 16 -9.16 3.53 11.82
N GLY A 17 -8.41 2.51 12.25
CA GLY A 17 -8.91 1.16 12.48
C GLY A 17 -8.99 0.27 11.23
N GLU A 18 -9.68 -0.86 11.38
CA GLU A 18 -10.01 -1.79 10.30
C GLU A 18 -11.06 -1.17 9.37
N VAL A 19 -10.84 -1.26 8.07
CA VAL A 19 -11.77 -0.74 7.05
C VAL A 19 -12.44 -1.88 6.33
N THR A 20 -13.77 -1.92 6.34
CA THR A 20 -14.54 -2.88 5.55
C THR A 20 -14.81 -2.34 4.16
N VAL A 21 -14.29 -3.01 3.13
CA VAL A 21 -14.52 -2.71 1.71
C VAL A 21 -15.49 -3.74 1.15
N SER A 22 -16.69 -3.30 0.76
CA SER A 22 -17.65 -4.17 0.06
C SER A 22 -17.53 -3.99 -1.44
N LEU A 23 -17.23 -5.08 -2.14
CA LEU A 23 -17.05 -5.10 -3.60
C LEU A 23 -18.37 -4.87 -4.36
N SER A 24 -19.51 -5.23 -3.77
CA SER A 24 -20.84 -4.87 -4.30
C SER A 24 -21.07 -3.36 -4.40
N LYS A 25 -20.38 -2.56 -3.57
CA LYS A 25 -20.53 -1.09 -3.51
C LYS A 25 -19.30 -0.33 -4.02
N THR A 26 -18.13 -0.95 -3.95
CA THR A 26 -16.84 -0.31 -4.19
C THR A 26 -16.20 -0.92 -5.43
N LYS A 27 -16.26 -0.20 -6.55
CA LYS A 27 -15.62 -0.64 -7.80
C LYS A 27 -14.10 -0.43 -7.80
N THR A 28 -13.65 0.61 -7.10
CA THR A 28 -12.26 1.02 -7.01
C THR A 28 -11.97 1.58 -5.63
N LEU A 29 -10.79 1.29 -5.08
CA LEU A 29 -10.31 1.87 -3.84
C LEU A 29 -9.16 2.84 -4.15
N THR A 30 -9.32 4.09 -3.70
CA THR A 30 -8.31 5.13 -3.87
C THR A 30 -7.39 5.14 -2.66
N VAL A 31 -6.15 4.69 -2.82
CA VAL A 31 -5.13 4.65 -1.76
C VAL A 31 -4.13 5.79 -1.98
N LYS A 32 -3.93 6.62 -0.98
CA LYS A 32 -2.90 7.65 -0.99
C LYS A 32 -1.66 7.16 -0.24
N ILE A 33 -0.54 7.11 -0.96
CA ILE A 33 0.79 7.00 -0.37
C ILE A 33 1.09 8.34 0.30
N PRO A 34 1.28 8.37 1.64
CA PRO A 34 1.60 9.61 2.32
C PRO A 34 2.88 10.21 1.75
N ASP A 35 3.02 11.53 1.90
CA ASP A 35 4.28 12.20 1.64
C ASP A 35 5.25 11.81 2.77
N ALA A 36 5.82 10.62 2.66
CA ALA A 36 6.83 10.12 3.57
C ALA A 36 8.21 10.57 3.08
N ASP A 37 9.14 10.78 4.00
CA ASP A 37 10.53 11.13 3.68
C ASP A 37 11.33 9.90 3.24
N PHE A 38 10.90 9.27 2.15
CA PHE A 38 11.68 8.26 1.45
C PHE A 38 12.97 8.89 0.91
N ASP A 39 14.08 8.15 0.99
CA ASP A 39 15.35 8.57 0.43
C ASP A 39 15.26 8.85 -1.08
N ARG A 40 16.20 9.67 -1.59
CA ARG A 40 16.17 10.18 -2.97
C ARG A 40 16.21 9.07 -4.04
N TYR A 41 16.76 7.91 -3.74
CA TYR A 41 16.86 6.82 -4.72
C TYR A 41 15.87 5.69 -4.44
N SER A 42 14.81 6.00 -3.70
CA SER A 42 13.92 5.00 -3.15
C SER A 42 12.51 5.12 -3.69
N ASN A 43 11.79 4.00 -3.70
CA ASN A 43 10.46 3.94 -4.27
C ASN A 43 9.54 3.07 -3.43
N ALA A 44 8.31 3.53 -3.18
CA ALA A 44 7.36 2.85 -2.31
C ALA A 44 6.23 2.19 -3.08
N GLN A 45 6.27 0.87 -3.21
CA GLN A 45 5.22 0.07 -3.86
C GLN A 45 4.12 -0.30 -2.86
N LEU A 46 2.87 -0.21 -3.28
CA LEU A 46 1.74 -0.70 -2.48
C LEU A 46 1.63 -2.22 -2.57
N THR A 47 1.39 -2.88 -1.43
CA THR A 47 1.24 -4.33 -1.35
C THR A 47 0.05 -4.73 -0.48
N LEU A 48 -0.55 -5.88 -0.81
CA LEU A 48 -1.67 -6.50 -0.11
C LEU A 48 -1.33 -7.93 0.27
N GLY A 49 -1.52 -8.31 1.54
CA GLY A 49 -1.23 -9.66 2.02
C GLY A 49 -2.17 -10.13 3.13
N VAL A 50 -2.33 -11.45 3.26
CA VAL A 50 -3.10 -12.07 4.35
C VAL A 50 -2.12 -12.59 5.39
N GLY A 51 -2.02 -11.87 6.52
CA GLY A 51 -0.89 -12.04 7.42
C GLY A 51 0.41 -11.60 6.75
N SER A 52 1.39 -11.20 7.54
CA SER A 52 2.62 -10.55 7.02
C SER A 52 3.53 -11.45 6.14
N THR A 53 3.07 -12.64 5.76
CA THR A 53 3.75 -13.57 4.86
C THR A 53 3.21 -13.44 3.43
N HIS A 54 4.08 -12.99 2.51
CA HIS A 54 3.88 -12.99 1.05
C HIS A 54 2.87 -11.94 0.54
N PRO A 55 3.12 -10.64 0.77
CA PRO A 55 2.28 -9.60 0.22
C PRO A 55 2.44 -9.51 -1.31
N THR A 56 1.33 -9.32 -2.01
CA THR A 56 1.26 -9.15 -3.46
C THR A 56 1.30 -7.66 -3.80
N SER A 57 2.13 -7.27 -4.75
CA SER A 57 2.17 -5.90 -5.25
C SER A 57 0.87 -5.54 -5.97
N VAL A 58 0.34 -4.35 -5.73
CA VAL A 58 -0.97 -3.95 -6.25
C VAL A 58 -0.97 -2.53 -6.83
N GLY A 59 -1.83 -2.36 -7.84
CA GLY A 59 -1.94 -1.11 -8.60
C GLY A 59 -0.83 -0.91 -9.62
N ALA A 60 -1.00 0.11 -10.47
CA ALA A 60 0.01 0.51 -11.43
C ALA A 60 1.18 1.19 -10.69
N PHE A 61 2.29 0.47 -10.57
CA PHE A 61 3.50 0.98 -9.96
C PHE A 61 4.70 0.76 -10.88
N THR A 62 5.46 1.83 -11.14
CA THR A 62 6.67 1.75 -11.95
C THR A 62 7.86 1.52 -11.01
N SER A 63 8.43 0.32 -11.06
CA SER A 63 9.70 0.03 -10.39
C SER A 63 10.81 0.91 -10.95
N LEU A 64 11.70 1.39 -10.08
CA LEU A 64 12.90 2.11 -10.51
C LEU A 64 13.94 1.10 -10.97
N THR A 65 14.67 1.47 -12.01
CA THR A 65 15.96 0.86 -12.35
C THR A 65 17.08 1.56 -11.58
N ASP A 66 18.24 0.90 -11.48
CA ASP A 66 19.36 1.40 -10.69
C ASP A 66 19.82 2.79 -11.17
N GLY A 67 19.99 3.72 -10.23
CA GLY A 67 20.35 5.11 -10.52
C GLY A 67 19.18 6.01 -10.97
N GLU A 68 17.97 5.48 -11.13
CA GLU A 68 16.80 6.31 -11.41
C GLU A 68 16.31 7.07 -10.19
N GLU A 69 16.00 8.33 -10.44
CA GLU A 69 15.30 9.19 -9.51
C GLU A 69 13.79 8.98 -9.68
N GLY A 70 13.13 8.30 -8.73
CA GLY A 70 11.67 8.08 -8.82
C GLY A 70 10.87 9.38 -8.93
N THR A 71 9.83 9.43 -9.76
CA THR A 71 8.85 10.53 -9.74
C THR A 71 7.51 9.99 -10.26
N PRO A 72 6.37 10.26 -9.59
CA PRO A 72 6.23 10.87 -8.28
C PRO A 72 6.47 9.85 -7.14
N ARG A 73 7.34 10.18 -6.16
CA ARG A 73 7.70 9.29 -5.02
C ARG A 73 6.78 9.41 -3.80
N LYS A 74 5.99 10.49 -3.75
CA LYS A 74 5.32 11.02 -2.56
C LYS A 74 3.92 11.49 -2.94
N GLY A 75 2.94 11.29 -2.06
CA GLY A 75 1.57 11.78 -2.29
C GLY A 75 0.87 11.12 -3.48
N VAL A 76 1.34 9.95 -3.93
CA VAL A 76 0.78 9.24 -5.08
C VAL A 76 -0.56 8.64 -4.72
N THR A 77 -1.48 8.70 -5.68
CA THR A 77 -2.76 8.02 -5.59
C THR A 77 -2.71 6.75 -6.42
N VAL A 78 -2.90 5.60 -5.76
CA VAL A 78 -2.99 4.29 -6.39
C VAL A 78 -4.45 3.85 -6.37
N THR A 79 -4.93 3.38 -7.52
CA THR A 79 -6.27 2.79 -7.63
C THR A 79 -6.15 1.28 -7.53
N LEU A 80 -6.78 0.69 -6.52
CA LEU A 80 -7.03 -0.75 -6.49
C LEU A 80 -8.35 -1.02 -7.20
N THR A 81 -8.32 -1.96 -8.13
CA THR A 81 -9.51 -2.37 -8.86
C THR A 81 -10.24 -3.47 -8.12
N HIS A 82 -11.49 -3.71 -8.51
CA HIS A 82 -12.23 -4.88 -8.06
C HIS A 82 -11.42 -6.18 -8.28
N ALA A 83 -10.74 -6.33 -9.43
CA ALA A 83 -9.95 -7.53 -9.73
C ALA A 83 -8.80 -7.74 -8.73
N ASP A 84 -8.14 -6.67 -8.27
CA ASP A 84 -7.06 -6.74 -7.27
C ASP A 84 -7.57 -7.21 -5.90
N LEU A 85 -8.84 -6.92 -5.59
CA LEU A 85 -9.45 -7.22 -4.29
C LEU A 85 -10.23 -8.54 -4.27
N THR A 86 -10.69 -9.05 -5.41
CA THR A 86 -11.50 -10.28 -5.52
C THR A 86 -10.81 -11.49 -4.91
N ALA A 87 -9.48 -11.58 -5.02
CA ALA A 87 -8.70 -12.68 -4.46
C ALA A 87 -8.76 -12.74 -2.92
N TYR A 88 -9.18 -11.65 -2.27
CA TYR A 88 -9.17 -11.49 -0.82
C TYR A 88 -10.56 -11.46 -0.19
N VAL A 89 -11.62 -11.78 -0.96
CA VAL A 89 -13.00 -11.77 -0.45
C VAL A 89 -13.14 -12.70 0.76
N GLY A 90 -13.75 -12.18 1.82
CA GLY A 90 -13.93 -12.87 3.09
C GLY A 90 -12.70 -12.85 4.00
N GLN A 91 -11.61 -12.19 3.58
CA GLN A 91 -10.36 -12.15 4.33
C GLN A 91 -10.10 -10.76 4.92
N LEU A 92 -9.32 -10.76 6.00
CA LEU A 92 -8.69 -9.57 6.57
C LEU A 92 -7.29 -9.46 5.96
N VAL A 93 -7.04 -8.38 5.23
CA VAL A 93 -5.77 -8.11 4.55
C VAL A 93 -5.04 -6.92 5.14
N GLU A 94 -3.73 -7.00 5.09
CA GLU A 94 -2.79 -5.94 5.46
C GLU A 94 -2.42 -5.15 4.20
N LEU A 95 -2.77 -3.87 4.16
CA LEU A 95 -2.30 -2.93 3.16
C LEU A 95 -1.03 -2.25 3.67
N ARG A 96 0.08 -2.42 2.94
CA ARG A 96 1.41 -1.92 3.31
C ARG A 96 2.11 -1.24 2.13
N TYR A 97 3.17 -0.50 2.44
CA TYR A 97 4.17 -0.09 1.45
C TYR A 97 5.40 -0.96 1.58
N VAL A 98 6.05 -1.24 0.45
CA VAL A 98 7.40 -1.82 0.41
C VAL A 98 8.28 -0.80 -0.27
N VAL A 99 9.33 -0.37 0.42
CA VAL A 99 10.30 0.58 -0.15
C VAL A 99 11.46 -0.19 -0.76
N SER A 100 11.73 0.04 -2.05
CA SER A 100 12.95 -0.41 -2.70
C SER A 100 14.06 0.63 -2.55
N TYR A 101 15.32 0.18 -2.50
CA TYR A 101 16.53 1.01 -2.47
C TYR A 101 16.71 1.95 -1.25
N GLU A 102 15.78 2.00 -0.29
CA GLU A 102 16.14 2.44 1.07
C GLU A 102 17.02 1.38 1.74
N SER A 103 17.89 1.85 2.63
CA SER A 103 18.81 1.03 3.42
C SER A 103 18.12 -0.22 4.01
N TRP A 104 18.93 -1.22 4.36
CA TRP A 104 18.57 -2.51 4.98
C TRP A 104 17.79 -2.42 6.33
N ASP A 105 17.24 -1.25 6.63
CA ASP A 105 16.41 -0.95 7.77
C ASP A 105 14.98 -1.44 7.49
N PRO A 106 14.48 -2.43 8.24
CA PRO A 106 13.14 -2.94 8.04
C PRO A 106 12.10 -1.85 8.38
N ASP A 107 11.08 -1.74 7.53
CA ASP A 107 9.90 -0.92 7.81
C ASP A 107 9.10 -1.53 8.98
N THR A 108 8.83 -0.71 10.00
CA THR A 108 8.07 -1.08 11.19
C THR A 108 6.67 -0.48 11.24
N SER A 109 6.22 0.14 10.14
CA SER A 109 4.90 0.76 10.05
C SER A 109 3.79 -0.26 10.26
N GLU A 110 2.77 0.14 11.03
CA GLU A 110 1.55 -0.64 11.15
C GLU A 110 0.80 -0.69 9.81
N PRO A 111 0.31 -1.86 9.38
CA PRO A 111 -0.49 -1.96 8.17
C PRO A 111 -1.83 -1.24 8.31
N GLN A 112 -2.40 -0.82 7.19
CA GLN A 112 -3.82 -0.48 7.13
C GLN A 112 -4.62 -1.77 6.94
N MET A 113 -5.40 -2.15 7.95
CA MET A 113 -6.22 -3.37 7.89
C MET A 113 -7.45 -3.15 7.03
N LEU A 114 -7.68 -4.03 6.05
CA LEU A 114 -8.88 -4.04 5.21
C LEU A 114 -9.62 -5.37 5.34
N ARG A 115 -10.92 -5.32 5.59
CA ARG A 115 -11.79 -6.49 5.47
C ARG A 115 -12.52 -6.43 4.14
N ILE A 116 -12.24 -7.39 3.26
CA ILE A 116 -12.88 -7.42 1.94
C ILE A 116 -14.15 -8.27 2.02
N SER A 117 -15.30 -7.67 1.75
CA SER A 117 -16.56 -8.39 1.62
C SER A 117 -16.98 -8.43 0.16
N ALA A 118 -17.75 -9.47 -0.19
CA ALA A 118 -18.48 -9.49 -1.45
C ALA A 118 -19.40 -8.25 -1.59
#